data_AF-A0A0M9WWJ0-F1
#
_entry.id   AF-A0A0M9WWJ0-F1
#
_cell.length_a   1.000
_cell.length_b   1.000
_cell.length_c   1.000
_cell.angle_alpha   90.00
_cell.angle_beta   90.00
_cell.angle_gamma   90.00
#
_symmetry.space_group_name_H-M   'P 1'
#
loop_
_entity.id
_entity.type
_entity.pdbx_description
1 polymer ?
#
loop_
_entity_poly.entity_id
_entity_poly.type
_entity_poly.pdbx_seq_one_letter_code
_entity_poly.pdbx_strand_id
1 'polypeptide(L)'
;MKINHRRQEVTQILGDNEVILAAATFVVEVERLHGKVAQLKVKQAEQFRIPLLAIAMSGRIQANHARKRLEALNAAIEYANGDISARKRYIAASQQADRLAEIVAKRVDRI
;
A
#
# COMPACT_ATOMS: atom_id res chain seq x y z
N MET A 1 2.81 2.35 32.82
CA MET A 1 3.37 1.52 31.73
C MET A 1 2.38 1.24 30.58
N LYS A 2 1.12 0.84 30.85
CA LYS A 2 0.12 0.53 29.79
C LYS A 2 -0.17 1.68 28.81
N ILE A 3 -0.19 2.93 29.28
CA ILE A 3 -0.48 4.12 28.44
C ILE A 3 0.62 4.35 27.39
N ASN A 4 1.90 4.19 27.75
CA ASN A 4 3.02 4.40 26.83
C ASN A 4 3.05 3.35 25.72
N HIS A 5 2.71 2.10 26.05
CA HIS A 5 2.65 1.01 25.06
C HIS A 5 1.51 1.23 24.06
N ARG A 6 0.32 1.61 24.54
CA ARG A 6 -0.84 1.92 23.69
C ARG A 6 -0.58 3.12 22.77
N ARG A 7 0.13 4.15 23.26
CA ARG A 7 0.54 5.29 22.42
C ARG A 7 1.51 4.88 21.31
N GLN A 8 2.49 4.02 21.62
CA GLN A 8 3.42 3.49 20.62
C GLN A 8 2.70 2.66 19.55
N GLU A 9 1.75 1.82 19.95
CA GLU A 9 0.93 1.00 19.06
C GLU A 9 0.09 1.88 18.10
N VAL A 10 -0.57 2.92 18.60
CA VAL A 10 -1.34 3.85 17.76
C VAL A 10 -0.43 4.61 16.79
N THR A 11 0.73 5.13 17.24
CA THR A 11 1.68 5.80 16.35
C THR A 11 2.17 4.87 15.25
N GLN A 12 2.42 3.60 15.56
CA GLN A 12 2.85 2.61 14.59
C GLN A 12 1.74 2.30 13.56
N ILE A 13 0.49 2.16 14.01
CA ILE A 13 -0.67 1.96 13.14
C ILE A 13 -0.84 3.12 12.16
N LEU A 14 -0.69 4.36 12.65
CA LEU A 14 -0.79 5.56 11.82
C LEU A 14 0.33 5.61 10.78
N GLY A 15 1.59 5.40 11.18
CA GLY A 15 2.73 5.40 10.26
C GLY A 15 2.63 4.32 9.19
N ASP A 16 2.14 3.12 9.54
CA ASP A 16 1.93 2.05 8.56
C ASP A 16 0.84 2.40 7.55
N ASN A 17 -0.27 3.01 8.02
CA ASN A 17 -1.36 3.43 7.16
C ASN A 17 -0.93 4.57 6.22
N GLU A 18 -0.07 5.49 6.66
CA GLU A 18 0.49 6.55 5.82
C GLU A 18 1.28 5.99 4.63
N VAL A 19 2.16 5.02 4.89
CA VAL A 19 2.96 4.34 3.83
C VAL A 19 2.03 3.64 2.83
N ILE A 20 1.03 2.92 3.33
CA ILE A 20 0.09 2.17 2.50
C ILE A 20 -0.76 3.12 1.65
N LEU A 21 -1.22 4.24 2.22
CA LEU A 21 -2.02 5.25 1.52
C LEU A 21 -1.20 5.99 0.45
N ALA A 22 0.06 6.33 0.75
CA ALA A 22 0.94 6.97 -0.21
C ALA A 22 1.16 6.08 -1.45
N ALA A 23 1.38 4.77 -1.25
CA ALA A 23 1.46 3.82 -2.35
C ALA A 23 0.13 3.65 -3.11
N ALA A 24 -1.01 3.65 -2.40
CA ALA A 24 -2.33 3.58 -3.03
C ALA A 24 -2.60 4.78 -3.95
N THR A 25 -2.17 5.97 -3.54
CA THR A 25 -2.33 7.22 -4.31
C THR A 25 -1.65 7.11 -5.68
N PHE A 26 -0.44 6.54 -5.73
CA PHE A 26 0.25 6.30 -7.00
C PHE A 26 -0.51 5.30 -7.88
N VAL A 27 -1.02 4.20 -7.31
CA VAL A 27 -1.81 3.19 -8.06
C VAL A 27 -3.06 3.82 -8.69
N VAL A 28 -3.77 4.68 -7.95
CA VAL A 28 -4.92 5.43 -8.47
C VAL A 28 -4.52 6.37 -9.60
N GLU A 29 -3.39 7.05 -9.46
CA GLU A 29 -2.88 7.94 -10.52
C GLU A 29 -2.52 7.16 -11.80
N VAL A 30 -1.89 5.98 -11.68
CA VAL A 30 -1.60 5.09 -12.80
C VAL A 30 -2.87 4.66 -13.52
N GLU A 31 -3.93 4.29 -12.81
CA GLU A 31 -5.23 3.96 -13.43
C GLU A 31 -5.81 5.18 -14.15
N ARG A 32 -5.86 6.35 -13.48
CA ARG A 32 -6.46 7.57 -14.02
C ARG A 32 -5.77 8.03 -15.31
N LEU A 33 -4.45 7.85 -15.38
CA LEU A 33 -3.64 8.23 -16.54
C LEU A 33 -3.42 7.08 -17.53
N HIS A 34 -4.05 5.92 -17.31
CA HIS A 34 -3.89 4.72 -18.13
C HIS A 34 -2.41 4.36 -18.37
N GLY A 35 -1.61 4.40 -17.30
CA GLY A 35 -0.17 4.11 -17.33
C GLY A 35 0.71 5.27 -17.81
N LYS A 36 0.14 6.38 -18.31
CA LYS A 36 0.91 7.54 -18.81
C LYS A 36 1.34 8.48 -17.69
N VAL A 37 2.10 7.96 -16.73
CA VAL A 37 2.58 8.72 -15.57
C VAL A 37 4.01 9.21 -15.81
N ALA A 38 4.36 10.38 -15.28
CA ALA A 38 5.72 10.92 -15.40
C ALA A 38 6.75 10.00 -14.70
N GLN A 39 7.91 9.81 -15.35
CA GLN A 39 8.98 8.95 -14.84
C GLN A 39 9.50 9.36 -13.46
N LEU A 40 9.48 10.65 -13.14
CA LEU A 40 9.82 11.13 -11.79
C LEU A 40 8.89 10.53 -10.72
N LYS A 41 7.58 10.43 -11.01
CA LYS A 41 6.60 9.85 -10.09
C LYS A 41 6.79 8.34 -9.94
N VAL A 42 7.15 7.64 -11.01
CA VAL A 42 7.50 6.21 -10.95
C VAL A 42 8.68 6.00 -9.99
N LYS A 43 9.75 6.80 -10.11
CA LYS A 43 10.90 6.75 -9.19
C LYS A 43 10.53 7.07 -7.74
N GLN A 44 9.65 8.04 -7.52
CA GLN A 44 9.13 8.33 -6.18
C GLN A 44 8.34 7.15 -5.61
N ALA A 45 7.52 6.49 -6.44
CA ALA A 45 6.71 5.35 -6.03
C ALA A 45 7.55 4.14 -5.61
N GLU A 46 8.72 3.93 -6.24
CA GLU A 46 9.66 2.85 -5.87
C GLU A 46 10.16 2.97 -4.43
N GLN A 47 10.22 4.18 -3.86
CA GLN A 47 10.64 4.41 -2.48
C GLN A 47 9.72 3.74 -1.45
N PHE A 48 8.46 3.46 -1.82
CA PHE A 48 7.51 2.78 -0.93
C PHE A 48 7.67 1.26 -0.89
N ARG A 49 8.45 0.65 -1.81
CA ARG A 49 8.61 -0.82 -1.86
C ARG A 49 9.21 -1.39 -0.58
N ILE A 50 10.30 -0.82 -0.09
CA ILE A 50 11.01 -1.29 1.11
C ILE A 50 10.14 -1.10 2.37
N PRO A 51 9.56 0.09 2.63
CA PRO A 51 8.63 0.28 3.74
C PRO A 51 7.44 -0.69 3.72
N LEU A 52 6.80 -0.87 2.56
CA LEU A 52 5.68 -1.81 2.43
C LEU A 52 6.11 -3.25 2.70
N LEU A 53 7.29 -3.66 2.24
CA LEU A 53 7.84 -4.99 2.52
C LEU A 53 8.06 -5.18 4.02
N ALA A 54 8.62 -4.18 4.71
CA ALA A 54 8.83 -4.23 6.15
C ALA A 54 7.51 -4.35 6.92
N ILE A 55 6.44 -3.69 6.48
CA ILE A 55 5.09 -3.87 7.05
C ILE A 55 4.55 -5.27 6.73
N ALA A 56 4.69 -5.72 5.48
CA ALA A 56 4.19 -7.01 5.03
C ALA A 56 4.84 -8.23 5.70
N MET A 57 6.10 -8.09 6.13
CA MET A 57 6.85 -9.11 6.87
C MET A 57 6.67 -9.01 8.39
N SER A 58 6.00 -7.96 8.88
CA SER A 58 5.75 -7.81 10.31
C SER A 58 4.57 -8.65 10.79
N GLY A 59 4.48 -8.89 12.11
CA GLY A 59 3.31 -9.49 12.74
C GLY A 59 2.14 -8.51 12.98
N ARG A 60 2.15 -7.34 12.34
CA ARG A 60 1.20 -6.25 12.58
C ARG A 60 -0.12 -6.45 11.85
N ILE A 61 -1.14 -5.73 12.31
CA ILE A 61 -2.50 -5.82 11.77
C ILE A 61 -2.59 -5.42 10.29
N GLN A 62 -1.71 -4.52 9.84
CA GLN A 62 -1.61 -4.07 8.45
C GLN A 62 -0.85 -5.03 7.53
N ALA A 63 -0.19 -6.07 8.03
CA ALA A 63 0.78 -6.85 7.24
C ALA A 63 0.18 -7.40 5.94
N ASN A 64 -1.02 -7.99 6.00
CA ASN A 64 -1.68 -8.51 4.79
C ASN A 64 -2.12 -7.39 3.85
N HIS A 65 -2.59 -6.25 4.37
CA HIS A 65 -2.95 -5.07 3.58
C HIS A 65 -1.71 -4.51 2.85
N ALA A 66 -0.60 -4.35 3.56
CA ALA A 66 0.66 -3.89 2.99
C ALA A 66 1.20 -4.86 1.92
N ARG A 67 1.07 -6.18 2.12
CA ARG A 67 1.47 -7.17 1.11
C ARG A 67 0.70 -6.99 -0.20
N LYS A 68 -0.63 -6.87 -0.11
CA LYS A 68 -1.46 -6.64 -1.31
C LYS A 68 -1.25 -5.28 -1.94
N ARG A 69 -0.97 -4.25 -1.13
CA ARG A 69 -0.59 -2.94 -1.65
C ARG A 69 0.76 -2.97 -2.37
N LEU A 70 1.74 -3.74 -1.87
CA LEU A 70 3.03 -3.92 -2.53
C LEU A 70 2.88 -4.62 -3.89
N GLU A 71 2.06 -5.69 -3.95
CA GLU A 71 1.72 -6.36 -5.21
C GLU A 71 1.09 -5.37 -6.22
N ALA A 72 0.14 -4.55 -5.77
CA ALA A 72 -0.51 -3.54 -6.60
C ALA A 72 0.47 -2.46 -7.07
N LEU A 73 1.32 -1.95 -6.18
CA LEU A 73 2.35 -0.95 -6.49
C LEU A 73 3.33 -1.47 -7.55
N ASN A 74 3.83 -2.69 -7.40
CA ASN A 74 4.78 -3.27 -8.35
C ASN A 74 4.18 -3.41 -9.74
N ALA A 75 2.97 -3.97 -9.83
CA ALA A 75 2.28 -4.11 -11.11
C ALA A 75 1.87 -2.75 -11.71
N ALA A 76 1.57 -1.73 -10.91
CA ALA A 76 1.29 -0.38 -11.38
C ALA A 76 2.56 0.29 -11.96
N ILE A 77 3.73 0.09 -11.35
CA ILE A 77 5.02 0.55 -11.86
C ILE A 77 5.35 -0.14 -13.19
N GLU A 78 5.16 -1.46 -13.27
CA GLU A 78 5.35 -2.22 -14.52
C GLU A 78 4.44 -1.70 -15.63
N TYR A 79 3.15 -1.44 -15.33
CA TYR A 79 2.22 -0.87 -16.30
C TYR A 79 2.62 0.54 -16.73
N ALA A 80 3.05 1.39 -15.79
CA ALA A 80 3.54 2.74 -16.08
C ALA A 80 4.82 2.74 -16.94
N ASN A 81 5.61 1.67 -16.86
CA ASN A 81 6.79 1.45 -17.69
C ASN A 81 6.48 0.76 -19.04
N GLY A 82 5.19 0.50 -19.34
CA GLY A 82 4.74 0.01 -20.64
C GLY A 82 4.31 -1.46 -20.68
N ASP A 83 4.37 -2.21 -19.57
CA ASP A 83 3.85 -3.58 -19.54
C ASP A 83 2.32 -3.58 -19.41
N ILE A 84 1.63 -3.64 -20.55
CA ILE A 84 0.17 -3.68 -20.63
C ILE A 84 -0.41 -4.90 -19.89
N SER A 85 0.33 -6.01 -19.82
CA SER A 85 -0.13 -7.22 -19.13
C SER A 85 -0.22 -7.02 -17.61
N ALA A 86 0.55 -6.08 -17.06
CA ALA A 86 0.53 -5.72 -15.65
C ALA A 86 -0.78 -5.04 -15.23
N ARG A 87 -1.56 -4.50 -16.19
CA ARG A 87 -2.83 -3.82 -15.88
C ARG A 87 -3.81 -4.68 -15.10
N LYS A 88 -4.05 -5.90 -15.59
CA LYS A 88 -4.97 -6.84 -14.92
C LYS A 88 -4.48 -7.21 -13.53
N ARG A 89 -3.16 -7.37 -13.36
CA ARG A 89 -2.54 -7.73 -12.08
C ARG A 89 -2.68 -6.61 -11.05
N TYR A 90 -2.39 -5.34 -11.39
CA TYR A 90 -2.52 -4.27 -10.40
C TYR A 90 -3.97 -4.01 -10.01
N ILE A 91 -4.93 -4.09 -10.95
CA ILE A 91 -6.35 -3.90 -10.63
C ILE A 91 -6.82 -4.95 -9.61
N ALA A 92 -6.53 -6.23 -9.89
CA ALA A 92 -6.90 -7.32 -9.00
C ALA A 92 -6.24 -7.19 -7.61
N ALA A 93 -4.95 -6.84 -7.57
CA ALA A 93 -4.23 -6.62 -6.32
C ALA A 93 -4.75 -5.39 -5.55
N SER A 94 -5.09 -4.29 -6.24
CA SER A 94 -5.65 -3.10 -5.60
C SER A 94 -6.99 -3.40 -4.96
N GLN A 95 -7.90 -4.08 -5.68
CA GLN A 95 -9.20 -4.47 -5.12
C GLN A 95 -9.06 -5.38 -3.89
N GLN A 96 -8.08 -6.28 -3.89
CA GLN A 96 -7.78 -7.11 -2.71
C GLN A 96 -7.23 -6.27 -1.55
N ALA A 97 -6.36 -5.31 -1.83
CA ALA A 97 -5.84 -4.39 -0.83
C ALA A 97 -6.96 -3.54 -0.22
N ASP A 98 -7.89 -3.02 -1.03
CA ASP A 98 -9.00 -2.19 -0.58
C ASP A 98 -9.96 -2.97 0.35
N ARG A 99 -10.27 -4.23 0.01
CA ARG A 99 -11.04 -5.13 0.91
C ARG A 99 -10.33 -5.38 2.24
N LEU A 100 -9.01 -5.51 2.23
CA LEU A 100 -8.22 -5.67 3.46
C LEU A 100 -8.17 -4.39 4.29
N ALA A 101 -8.22 -3.21 3.65
CA ALA A 101 -8.30 -1.94 4.35
C ALA A 101 -9.55 -1.86 5.23
N GLU A 102 -10.71 -2.32 4.73
CA GLU A 102 -11.95 -2.37 5.51
C GLU A 102 -11.84 -3.31 6.73
N ILE A 103 -11.17 -4.45 6.57
CA ILE A 103 -10.94 -5.40 7.67
C ILE A 103 -10.01 -4.78 8.72
N VAL A 104 -8.94 -4.11 8.29
CA VAL A 104 -8.01 -3.42 9.19
C VAL A 104 -8.72 -2.31 9.94
N ALA A 105 -9.51 -1.47 9.26
CA ALA A 105 -10.28 -0.39 9.89
C ALA A 105 -11.17 -0.92 11.03
N LYS A 106 -11.97 -1.96 10.76
CA LYS A 106 -12.83 -2.60 11.77
C LYS A 106 -12.08 -3.15 12.98
N ARG A 107 -10.81 -3.56 12.81
CA ARG A 107 -9.99 -4.04 13.92
C ARG A 107 -9.33 -2.90 14.68
N VAL A 108 -8.91 -1.84 14.00
CA VAL A 108 -8.36 -0.62 14.63
C VAL A 108 -9.43 0.07 15.48
N ASP A 109 -10.69 0.13 15.02
CA ASP A 109 -11.80 0.70 15.80
C ASP A 109 -12.06 -0.03 17.13
N ARG A 110 -11.57 -1.26 17.28
CA ARG A 110 -11.72 -2.07 18.50
C ARG A 110 -10.54 -1.94 19.48
N ILE A 111 -9.48 -1.21 19.10
CA ILE A 111 -8.27 -1.00 19.92
C ILE A 111 -8.46 0.16 20.86
#